data_AF-A0A8J3KVE1-F1
#
_entry.id   AF-A0A8J3KVE1-F1
#
_cell.length_a   1.000
_cell.length_b   1.000
_cell.length_c   1.000
_cell.angle_alpha   90.00
_cell.angle_beta   90.00
_cell.angle_gamma   90.00
#
_symmetry.space_group_name_H-M   'P 1'
#
loop_
_entity.id
_entity.type
_entity.pdbx_description
1 polymer ?
#
loop_
_entity_poly.entity_id
_entity_poly.type
_entity_poly.pdbx_seq_one_letter_code
_entity_poly.pdbx_strand_id
1 'polypeptide(L)'
;MRDDGLAYGARLARHYTASAALALLSDAELADRLAAAQVVGAGIGGLTARLDVGGSAVFVKRIPLTDLERRPEHVRSTANLHGLPPHCQYGIVSPGFGAWRELAANILATNWVLAGRSTGFPLMYHWRVLPGAPAVPAEHADIDATVTFLGGDPAVRERLEALAAASASLVLFLEHLPQQLGDWLAGPVAAGGDELVAACRMMEQGLLGGVEFLGAHDLHHFDAHLRNLLTDGRQVYFCDFGLAVSSRFALSPRESAFLAHHATHDAAYVRMILVNWLVHRVVGVPVPDQGGPVERNAYIRECAGGRRPGGVAPELADMIVRHAPVAAVMNDFYWRLFDGATDVPYPAAEVARALTR
;
A
#
# COMPACT_ATOMS: atom_id res chain seq x y z
N MET A 1 7.57 -25.58 18.33
CA MET A 1 8.84 -25.02 17.83
C MET A 1 8.62 -23.53 17.76
N ARG A 2 9.22 -22.75 18.66
CA ARG A 2 9.01 -21.30 18.71
C ARG A 2 9.76 -20.71 17.51
N ASP A 3 9.02 -20.18 16.54
CA ASP A 3 9.59 -19.51 15.39
C ASP A 3 10.10 -18.15 15.89
N ASP A 4 11.42 -18.04 16.04
CA ASP A 4 12.08 -16.78 16.36
C ASP A 4 11.87 -15.87 15.15
N GLY A 5 10.87 -14.96 15.23
CA GLY A 5 10.58 -14.00 14.16
C GLY A 5 11.87 -13.34 13.65
N LEU A 6 11.90 -12.96 12.36
CA LEU A 6 13.14 -12.72 11.62
C LEU A 6 14.06 -11.72 12.33
N ALA A 7 15.01 -12.24 13.12
CA ALA A 7 15.90 -11.43 13.93
C ALA A 7 16.59 -10.40 13.02
N TYR A 8 16.64 -9.14 13.46
CA TYR A 8 17.14 -8.03 12.63
C TYR A 8 18.50 -8.33 11.98
N GLY A 9 19.44 -8.91 12.73
CA GLY A 9 20.74 -9.33 12.19
C GLY A 9 20.65 -10.37 11.07
N ALA A 10 19.71 -11.32 11.16
CA ALA A 10 19.48 -12.31 10.10
C ALA A 10 18.88 -11.66 8.84
N ARG A 11 17.99 -10.67 9.00
CA ARG A 11 17.46 -9.88 7.87
C ARG A 11 18.58 -9.14 7.14
N LEU A 12 19.49 -8.49 7.87
CA LEU A 12 20.63 -7.80 7.28
C LEU A 12 21.60 -8.77 6.57
N ALA A 13 21.91 -9.91 7.18
CA ALA A 13 22.78 -10.92 6.58
C ALA A 13 22.21 -11.48 5.26
N ARG A 14 20.88 -11.72 5.22
CA ARG A 14 20.17 -12.10 4.00
C ARG A 14 20.22 -10.99 2.96
N HIS A 15 19.99 -9.74 3.35
CA HIS A 15 20.10 -8.61 2.44
C HIS A 15 21.47 -8.57 1.77
N TYR A 16 22.57 -8.58 2.51
CA TYR A 16 23.90 -8.52 1.88
C TYR A 16 24.18 -9.72 0.96
N THR A 17 23.79 -10.93 1.37
CA THR A 17 23.95 -12.14 0.56
C THR A 17 23.14 -12.08 -0.73
N ALA A 18 21.85 -11.77 -0.63
CA ALA A 18 20.94 -11.72 -1.78
C ALA A 18 21.29 -10.55 -2.72
N SER A 19 21.60 -9.37 -2.18
CA SER A 19 22.04 -8.21 -2.97
C SER A 19 23.32 -8.50 -3.75
N ALA A 20 24.32 -9.14 -3.12
CA ALA A 20 25.56 -9.52 -3.80
C ALA A 20 25.30 -10.55 -4.92
N ALA A 21 24.48 -11.58 -4.64
CA ALA A 21 24.14 -12.59 -5.64
C ALA A 21 23.36 -12.00 -6.83
N LEU A 22 22.39 -11.10 -6.58
CA LEU A 22 21.62 -10.41 -7.61
C LEU A 22 22.48 -9.43 -8.43
N ALA A 23 23.47 -8.79 -7.80
CA ALA A 23 24.36 -7.85 -8.48
C ALA A 23 25.33 -8.52 -9.47
N LEU A 24 25.64 -9.81 -9.25
CA LEU A 24 26.52 -10.60 -10.13
C LEU A 24 25.82 -11.16 -11.37
N LEU A 25 24.49 -11.10 -11.43
CA LEU A 25 23.72 -11.58 -12.57
C LEU A 25 23.59 -10.49 -13.64
N SER A 26 23.76 -10.90 -14.89
CA SER A 26 23.44 -10.07 -16.05
C SER A 26 21.93 -9.89 -16.21
N ASP A 27 21.53 -8.89 -16.98
CA ASP A 27 20.11 -8.63 -17.27
C ASP A 27 19.45 -9.82 -18.00
N ALA A 28 20.20 -10.54 -18.84
CA ALA A 28 19.72 -11.74 -19.53
C ALA A 28 19.45 -12.88 -18.53
N GLU A 29 20.39 -13.15 -17.62
CA GLU A 29 20.21 -14.17 -16.59
C GLU A 29 19.06 -13.83 -15.64
N LEU A 30 18.87 -12.55 -15.30
CA LEU A 30 17.74 -12.12 -14.50
C LEU A 30 16.41 -12.30 -15.26
N ALA A 31 16.36 -11.94 -16.54
CA ALA A 31 15.16 -12.13 -17.36
C ALA A 31 14.76 -13.62 -17.47
N ASP A 32 15.72 -14.51 -17.69
CA ASP A 32 15.47 -15.96 -17.76
C ASP A 32 14.95 -16.52 -16.43
N ARG A 33 15.56 -16.12 -15.30
CA ARG A 33 15.08 -16.55 -13.97
C ARG A 33 13.68 -16.02 -13.67
N LEU A 34 13.36 -14.80 -14.10
CA LEU A 34 12.03 -14.23 -13.94
C LEU A 34 10.98 -14.94 -14.79
N ALA A 35 11.33 -15.38 -16.00
CA ALA A 35 10.43 -16.15 -16.85
C ALA A 35 10.09 -17.52 -16.24
N ALA A 36 11.02 -18.11 -15.48
CA ALA A 36 10.81 -19.37 -14.77
C ALA A 36 10.25 -19.21 -13.35
N ALA A 37 10.08 -17.98 -12.85
CA ALA A 37 9.69 -17.72 -11.47
C ALA A 37 8.23 -18.12 -11.21
N GLN A 38 7.94 -18.58 -9.99
CA GLN A 38 6.57 -18.84 -9.57
C GLN A 38 5.82 -17.51 -9.44
N VAL A 39 4.80 -17.29 -10.27
CA VAL A 39 3.91 -16.13 -10.14
C VAL A 39 3.07 -16.29 -8.87
N VAL A 40 3.04 -15.24 -8.05
CA VAL A 40 2.30 -15.18 -6.78
C VAL A 40 1.07 -14.29 -6.91
N GLY A 41 1.08 -13.30 -7.79
CA GLY A 41 -0.06 -12.42 -8.05
C GLY A 41 0.16 -11.47 -9.23
N ALA A 42 -0.91 -10.78 -9.62
CA ALA A 42 -0.90 -9.72 -10.62
C ALA A 42 -2.04 -8.73 -10.35
N GLY A 43 -1.84 -7.45 -10.68
CA GLY A 43 -2.84 -6.40 -10.53
C GLY A 43 -2.32 -5.05 -11.02
N ILE A 44 -2.98 -3.95 -10.63
CA ILE A 44 -2.62 -2.57 -11.02
C ILE A 44 -1.15 -2.23 -10.75
N GLY A 45 -0.62 -2.65 -9.60
CA GLY A 45 0.79 -2.46 -9.22
C GLY A 45 1.80 -3.30 -10.00
N GLY A 46 1.34 -4.16 -10.93
CA GLY A 46 2.18 -5.03 -11.74
C GLY A 46 2.11 -6.51 -11.35
N LEU A 47 3.13 -7.28 -11.75
CA LEU A 47 3.22 -8.72 -11.50
C LEU A 47 4.12 -9.02 -10.30
N THR A 48 3.70 -9.94 -9.44
CA THR A 48 4.49 -10.40 -8.31
C THR A 48 4.86 -11.86 -8.45
N ALA A 49 6.11 -12.20 -8.10
CA ALA A 49 6.64 -13.55 -8.24
C ALA A 49 7.58 -13.89 -7.08
N ARG A 50 7.86 -15.18 -6.92
CA ARG A 50 8.83 -15.70 -5.97
C ARG A 50 10.00 -16.34 -6.71
N LEU A 51 11.21 -16.01 -6.27
CA LEU A 51 12.45 -16.49 -6.84
C LEU A 51 13.40 -16.87 -5.71
N ASP A 52 14.16 -17.96 -5.86
CA ASP A 52 15.21 -18.32 -4.92
C ASP A 52 16.58 -17.82 -5.43
N VAL A 53 17.22 -16.93 -4.65
CA VAL A 53 18.57 -16.42 -4.94
C VAL A 53 19.49 -16.77 -3.78
N GLY A 54 20.55 -17.53 -4.05
CA GLY A 54 21.55 -17.84 -3.02
C GLY A 54 20.95 -18.51 -1.77
N GLY A 55 19.93 -19.35 -1.96
CA GLY A 55 19.21 -20.02 -0.87
C GLY A 55 18.22 -19.13 -0.09
N SER A 56 17.99 -17.89 -0.55
CA SER A 56 17.00 -16.98 0.04
C SER A 56 15.80 -16.80 -0.87
N ALA A 57 14.60 -16.88 -0.29
CA ALA A 57 13.37 -16.51 -0.98
C ALA A 57 13.34 -14.99 -1.21
N VAL A 58 13.12 -14.60 -2.46
CA VAL A 58 13.03 -13.22 -2.93
C VAL A 58 11.64 -13.00 -3.50
N PHE A 59 10.98 -11.96 -3.00
CA PHE A 59 9.76 -11.45 -3.60
C PHE A 59 10.14 -10.51 -4.74
N VAL A 60 9.55 -10.71 -5.90
CA VAL A 60 9.80 -9.88 -7.07
C VAL A 60 8.54 -9.08 -7.37
N LYS A 61 8.69 -7.78 -7.58
CA LYS A 61 7.64 -6.93 -8.16
C LYS A 61 8.10 -6.40 -9.51
N ARG A 62 7.35 -6.69 -10.58
CA ARG A 62 7.57 -6.16 -11.94
C ARG A 62 6.56 -5.06 -12.21
N ILE A 63 7.06 -3.83 -12.34
CA ILE A 63 6.25 -2.63 -12.57
C ILE A 63 6.41 -2.23 -14.04
N PRO A 64 5.33 -2.06 -14.82
CA PRO A 64 5.44 -1.59 -16.21
C PRO A 64 6.19 -0.25 -16.26
N LEU A 65 7.13 -0.13 -17.19
CA LEU A 65 7.93 1.08 -17.39
C LEU A 65 7.68 1.61 -18.81
N THR A 66 7.04 2.77 -18.90
CA THR A 66 6.65 3.37 -20.18
C THR A 66 7.86 3.90 -20.96
N ASP A 67 7.71 4.07 -22.27
CA ASP A 67 8.77 4.64 -23.10
C ASP A 67 9.14 6.07 -22.71
N LEU A 68 8.18 6.85 -22.18
CA LEU A 68 8.44 8.17 -21.60
C LEU A 68 9.35 8.05 -20.37
N GLU A 69 9.03 7.17 -19.42
CA GLU A 69 9.83 6.95 -18.21
C GLU A 69 11.23 6.38 -18.51
N ARG A 70 11.44 5.76 -19.67
CA ARG A 70 12.73 5.20 -20.12
C ARG A 70 13.68 6.20 -20.75
N ARG A 71 13.22 7.42 -21.08
CA ARG A 71 14.09 8.42 -21.71
C ARG A 71 15.26 8.76 -20.78
N PRO A 72 16.48 8.99 -21.31
CA PRO A 72 17.67 9.22 -20.48
C PRO A 72 17.49 10.32 -19.42
N GLU A 73 16.79 11.40 -19.75
CA GLU A 73 16.48 12.53 -18.88
C GLU A 73 15.44 12.23 -17.79
N HIS A 74 14.74 11.09 -17.87
CA HIS A 74 13.66 10.69 -16.96
C HIS A 74 14.02 9.48 -16.08
N VAL A 75 15.18 8.86 -16.31
CA VAL A 75 15.68 7.77 -15.46
C VAL A 75 15.77 8.23 -14.02
N ARG A 76 15.06 7.53 -13.12
CA ARG A 76 14.91 7.85 -11.69
C ARG A 76 14.24 9.20 -11.39
N SER A 77 13.56 9.80 -12.36
CA SER A 77 12.77 11.01 -12.12
C SER A 77 11.57 10.68 -11.24
N THR A 78 11.38 11.44 -10.17
CA THR A 78 10.18 11.37 -9.32
C THR A 78 9.10 12.36 -9.76
N ALA A 79 9.25 12.98 -10.93
CA ALA A 79 8.25 13.89 -11.48
C ALA A 79 7.02 13.14 -11.98
N ASN A 80 5.87 13.81 -11.93
CA ASN A 80 4.65 13.36 -12.59
C ASN A 80 4.74 13.64 -14.09
N LEU A 81 5.41 12.75 -14.81
CA LEU A 81 5.76 12.93 -16.23
C LEU A 81 4.54 13.05 -17.15
N HIS A 82 3.44 12.40 -16.78
CA HIS A 82 2.19 12.42 -17.54
C HIS A 82 1.26 13.56 -17.11
N GLY A 83 1.62 14.36 -16.10
CA GLY A 83 0.76 15.44 -15.61
C GLY A 83 -0.56 14.95 -15.00
N LEU A 84 -0.57 13.75 -14.42
CA LEU A 84 -1.76 13.14 -13.83
C LEU A 84 -2.39 14.03 -12.74
N PRO A 85 -3.73 14.08 -12.67
CA PRO A 85 -4.42 14.72 -11.56
C PRO A 85 -4.07 14.08 -10.20
N PRO A 86 -3.79 14.86 -9.15
CA PRO A 86 -3.43 14.30 -7.85
C PRO A 86 -4.48 13.39 -7.20
N HIS A 87 -5.77 13.50 -7.55
CA HIS A 87 -6.80 12.60 -7.01
C HIS A 87 -6.62 11.14 -7.44
N CYS A 88 -5.84 10.87 -8.49
CA CYS A 88 -5.42 9.52 -8.83
C CYS A 88 -4.59 8.84 -7.71
N GLN A 89 -4.14 9.58 -6.70
CA GLN A 89 -3.31 9.05 -5.60
C GLN A 89 -4.11 8.18 -4.61
N TYR A 90 -5.45 8.27 -4.56
CA TYR A 90 -6.27 7.58 -3.54
C TYR A 90 -6.42 6.06 -3.72
N GLY A 91 -5.72 5.44 -4.67
CA GLY A 91 -5.73 3.98 -4.84
C GLY A 91 -6.99 3.37 -5.48
N ILE A 92 -7.94 4.19 -5.92
CA ILE A 92 -9.15 3.74 -6.59
C ILE A 92 -8.89 3.70 -8.10
N VAL A 93 -8.73 2.50 -8.67
CA VAL A 93 -8.42 2.27 -10.10
C VAL A 93 -7.26 3.15 -10.61
N SER A 94 -6.25 3.35 -9.75
CA SER A 94 -5.21 4.34 -10.02
C SER A 94 -4.34 3.95 -11.22
N PRO A 95 -4.04 4.89 -12.14
CA PRO A 95 -3.07 4.67 -13.21
C PRO A 95 -1.60 4.69 -12.72
N GLY A 96 -1.37 4.93 -11.42
CA GLY A 96 -0.05 5.07 -10.80
C GLY A 96 0.72 6.33 -11.24
N PHE A 97 1.61 6.85 -10.39
CA PHE A 97 2.35 8.11 -10.69
C PHE A 97 3.77 7.90 -11.22
N GLY A 98 4.23 6.66 -11.31
CA GLY A 98 5.45 6.30 -12.02
C GLY A 98 6.32 5.29 -11.27
N ALA A 99 6.93 4.37 -12.02
CA ALA A 99 7.73 3.29 -11.44
C ALA A 99 8.95 3.81 -10.66
N TRP A 100 9.51 4.95 -11.08
CA TRP A 100 10.64 5.59 -10.42
C TRP A 100 10.30 6.16 -9.04
N ARG A 101 9.04 6.59 -8.78
CA ARG A 101 8.59 7.00 -7.44
C ARG A 101 8.57 5.82 -6.50
N GLU A 102 8.04 4.69 -6.95
CA GLU A 102 8.01 3.47 -6.16
C GLU A 102 9.42 2.98 -5.82
N LEU A 103 10.36 3.03 -6.77
CA LEU A 103 11.76 2.72 -6.49
C LEU A 103 12.38 3.68 -5.47
N ALA A 104 12.15 4.99 -5.60
CA ALA A 104 12.67 5.98 -4.66
C ALA A 104 12.16 5.73 -3.23
N ALA A 105 10.88 5.41 -3.07
CA ALA A 105 10.29 5.05 -1.78
C ALA A 105 10.89 3.74 -1.21
N ASN A 106 11.06 2.70 -2.03
CA ASN A 106 11.71 1.46 -1.60
C ASN A 106 13.19 1.67 -1.19
N ILE A 107 13.92 2.57 -1.85
CA ILE A 107 15.28 2.95 -1.45
C ILE A 107 15.27 3.63 -0.08
N LEU A 108 14.35 4.57 0.17
CA LEU A 108 14.21 5.22 1.47
C LEU A 108 13.89 4.20 2.57
N ALA A 109 12.88 3.37 2.34
CA ALA A 109 12.45 2.32 3.28
C ALA A 109 13.59 1.34 3.60
N THR A 110 14.30 0.87 2.59
CA THR A 110 15.46 -0.02 2.75
C THR A 110 16.54 0.65 3.59
N ASN A 111 16.89 1.90 3.31
CA ASN A 111 17.91 2.63 4.06
C ASN A 111 17.53 2.87 5.53
N TRP A 112 16.25 3.07 5.83
CA TRP A 112 15.80 3.16 7.23
C TRP A 112 15.97 1.84 7.98
N VAL A 113 15.71 0.71 7.32
CA VAL A 113 15.95 -0.60 7.89
C VAL A 113 17.44 -0.85 8.07
N LEU A 114 18.28 -0.62 7.05
CA LEU A 114 19.72 -0.83 7.14
C LEU A 114 20.39 0.05 8.22
N ALA A 115 19.89 1.26 8.43
CA ALA A 115 20.37 2.18 9.46
C ALA A 115 19.80 1.89 10.86
N GLY A 116 18.97 0.85 11.02
CA GLY A 116 18.32 0.52 12.31
C GLY A 116 17.31 1.56 12.79
N ARG A 117 16.81 2.43 11.91
CA ARG A 117 15.84 3.49 12.26
C ARG A 117 14.41 2.96 12.35
N SER A 118 14.07 1.93 11.58
CA SER A 118 12.79 1.22 11.65
C SER A 118 12.93 -0.18 11.10
N THR A 119 12.25 -1.16 11.69
CA THR A 119 12.19 -2.54 11.19
C THR A 119 10.93 -2.84 10.36
N GLY A 120 10.00 -1.88 10.28
CA GLY A 120 8.65 -2.06 9.73
C GLY A 120 8.51 -2.02 8.22
N PHE A 121 9.59 -2.32 7.47
CA PHE A 121 9.58 -2.33 6.01
C PHE A 121 10.35 -3.55 5.47
N PRO A 122 9.93 -4.18 4.36
CA PRO A 122 10.74 -5.15 3.64
C PRO A 122 12.03 -4.51 3.11
N LEU A 123 13.13 -5.26 3.10
CA LEU A 123 14.39 -4.81 2.49
C LEU A 123 14.36 -5.05 0.97
N MET A 124 14.62 -4.02 0.17
CA MET A 124 14.93 -4.21 -1.25
C MET A 124 16.38 -4.69 -1.39
N TYR A 125 16.57 -5.86 -1.98
CA TYR A 125 17.89 -6.43 -2.26
C TYR A 125 18.50 -5.85 -3.53
N HIS A 126 17.68 -5.63 -4.56
CA HIS A 126 18.16 -5.16 -5.85
C HIS A 126 17.05 -4.58 -6.72
N TRP A 127 17.43 -3.93 -7.81
CA TRP A 127 16.50 -3.57 -8.88
C TRP A 127 17.20 -3.51 -10.24
N ARG A 128 16.44 -3.75 -11.31
CA ARG A 128 16.88 -3.64 -12.72
C ARG A 128 15.75 -3.19 -13.63
N VAL A 129 16.09 -2.52 -14.73
CA VAL A 129 15.16 -2.35 -15.85
C VAL A 129 15.38 -3.53 -16.79
N LEU A 130 14.34 -4.32 -17.03
CA LEU A 130 14.40 -5.55 -17.83
C LEU A 130 13.35 -5.54 -18.94
N PRO A 131 13.59 -6.24 -20.07
CA PRO A 131 12.62 -6.35 -21.15
C PRO A 131 11.33 -7.09 -20.71
N GLY A 132 10.23 -6.74 -21.37
CA GLY A 132 8.89 -7.26 -21.13
C GLY A 132 8.16 -6.54 -19.99
N ALA A 133 6.85 -6.37 -20.14
CA ALA A 133 5.95 -5.81 -19.15
C ALA A 133 4.89 -6.83 -18.71
N PRO A 134 4.33 -6.71 -17.50
CA PRO A 134 3.11 -7.42 -17.11
C PRO A 134 1.97 -7.18 -18.10
N ALA A 135 1.04 -8.14 -18.17
CA ALA A 135 -0.22 -7.93 -18.88
C ALA A 135 -1.01 -6.76 -18.27
N VAL A 136 -1.83 -6.10 -19.08
CA VAL A 136 -2.75 -5.06 -18.61
C VAL A 136 -3.68 -5.67 -17.55
N PRO A 137 -3.78 -5.06 -16.37
CA PRO A 137 -4.66 -5.54 -15.30
C PRO A 137 -6.13 -5.43 -15.72
N ALA A 138 -6.98 -6.30 -15.19
CA ALA A 138 -8.40 -6.35 -15.56
C ALA A 138 -9.11 -5.02 -15.29
N GLU A 139 -8.71 -4.33 -14.23
CA GLU A 139 -9.20 -3.02 -13.82
C GLU A 139 -8.92 -1.93 -14.85
N HIS A 140 -7.91 -2.11 -15.72
CA HIS A 140 -7.55 -1.17 -16.79
C HIS A 140 -7.86 -1.73 -18.19
N ALA A 141 -8.58 -2.86 -18.28
CA ALA A 141 -8.92 -3.47 -19.57
C ALA A 141 -9.84 -2.57 -20.40
N ASP A 142 -10.75 -1.85 -19.74
CA ASP A 142 -11.57 -0.80 -20.34
C ASP A 142 -11.02 0.58 -19.97
N ILE A 143 -10.14 1.10 -20.84
CA ILE A 143 -9.54 2.43 -20.67
C ILE A 143 -10.61 3.52 -20.69
N ASP A 144 -11.64 3.41 -21.53
CA ASP A 144 -12.68 4.43 -21.66
C ASP A 144 -13.50 4.55 -20.37
N ALA A 145 -13.89 3.41 -19.80
CA ALA A 145 -14.58 3.36 -18.52
C ALA A 145 -13.69 3.90 -17.38
N THR A 146 -12.41 3.52 -17.35
CA THR A 146 -11.46 3.96 -16.31
C THR A 146 -11.24 5.47 -16.37
N VAL A 147 -11.04 6.03 -17.57
CA VAL A 147 -10.86 7.47 -17.79
C VAL A 147 -12.13 8.22 -17.38
N THR A 148 -13.30 7.72 -17.77
CA THR A 148 -14.59 8.31 -17.39
C THR A 148 -14.76 8.32 -15.87
N PHE A 149 -14.46 7.20 -15.21
CA PHE A 149 -14.51 7.08 -13.75
C PHE A 149 -13.57 8.06 -13.04
N LEU A 150 -12.36 8.25 -13.59
CA LEU A 150 -11.34 9.14 -13.02
C LEU A 150 -11.52 10.63 -13.40
N GLY A 151 -12.69 11.02 -13.90
CA GLY A 151 -13.05 12.41 -14.17
C GLY A 151 -12.75 12.91 -15.58
N GLY A 152 -12.39 12.02 -16.51
CA GLY A 152 -12.28 12.33 -17.94
C GLY A 152 -11.02 13.07 -18.36
N ASP A 153 -10.00 13.16 -17.50
CA ASP A 153 -8.78 13.88 -17.81
C ASP A 153 -7.94 13.15 -18.89
N PRO A 154 -7.54 13.80 -19.99
CA PRO A 154 -6.78 13.17 -21.07
C PRO A 154 -5.43 12.61 -20.62
N ALA A 155 -4.81 13.18 -19.57
CA ALA A 155 -3.56 12.66 -19.01
C ALA A 155 -3.71 11.24 -18.47
N VAL A 156 -4.89 10.89 -17.93
CA VAL A 156 -5.19 9.53 -17.44
C VAL A 156 -5.20 8.56 -18.61
N ARG A 157 -5.85 8.92 -19.72
CA ARG A 157 -5.86 8.11 -20.94
C ARG A 157 -4.45 7.87 -21.47
N GLU A 158 -3.69 8.95 -21.64
CA GLU A 158 -2.31 8.87 -22.14
C GLU A 158 -1.47 7.93 -21.28
N ARG A 159 -1.60 8.01 -19.95
CA ARG A 159 -0.90 7.12 -19.03
C ARG A 159 -1.31 5.66 -19.21
N LEU A 160 -2.61 5.36 -19.26
CA LEU A 160 -3.11 3.99 -19.38
C LEU A 160 -2.69 3.36 -20.71
N GLU A 161 -2.76 4.11 -21.81
CA GLU A 161 -2.29 3.67 -23.12
C GLU A 161 -0.77 3.42 -23.14
N ALA A 162 0.01 4.32 -22.51
CA ALA A 162 1.45 4.14 -22.38
C ALA A 162 1.83 2.91 -21.53
N LEU A 163 1.07 2.62 -20.47
CA LEU A 163 1.24 1.42 -19.65
C LEU A 163 0.92 0.16 -20.45
N ALA A 164 -0.17 0.16 -21.23
CA ALA A 164 -0.56 -0.96 -22.07
C ALA A 164 0.46 -1.25 -23.18
N ALA A 165 1.11 -0.20 -23.71
CA ALA A 165 2.16 -0.31 -24.72
C ALA A 165 3.57 -0.60 -24.15
N ALA A 166 3.72 -0.66 -22.82
CA ALA A 166 5.04 -0.78 -22.20
C ALA A 166 5.76 -2.06 -22.65
N SER A 167 7.02 -1.90 -23.08
CA SER A 167 7.87 -3.00 -23.54
C SER A 167 8.94 -3.41 -22.52
N ALA A 168 8.99 -2.76 -21.36
CA ALA A 168 9.94 -3.01 -20.30
C ALA A 168 9.29 -2.90 -18.92
N SER A 169 9.96 -3.46 -17.92
CA SER A 169 9.60 -3.32 -16.52
C SER A 169 10.75 -2.75 -15.70
N LEU A 170 10.41 -1.96 -14.69
CA LEU A 170 11.26 -1.83 -13.52
C LEU A 170 10.98 -3.02 -12.60
N VAL A 171 12.00 -3.82 -12.32
CA VAL A 171 11.90 -5.01 -11.49
C VAL A 171 12.57 -4.76 -10.16
N LEU A 172 11.79 -4.88 -9.08
CA LEU A 172 12.25 -4.78 -7.70
C LEU A 172 12.39 -6.19 -7.11
N PHE A 173 13.53 -6.45 -6.48
CA PHE A 173 13.82 -7.69 -5.77
C PHE A 173 13.84 -7.39 -4.28
N LEU A 174 12.89 -7.95 -3.54
CA LEU A 174 12.54 -7.56 -2.18
C LEU A 174 12.60 -8.78 -1.24
N GLU A 175 12.71 -8.50 0.06
CA GLU A 175 12.57 -9.49 1.10
C GLU A 175 11.20 -10.17 1.02
N HIS A 176 11.22 -11.50 0.95
CA HIS A 176 10.00 -12.30 1.04
C HIS A 176 9.60 -12.46 2.51
N LEU A 177 8.58 -11.71 2.94
CA LEU A 177 7.94 -11.85 4.24
C LEU A 177 6.78 -12.86 4.17
N PRO A 178 6.46 -13.56 5.28
CA PRO A 178 5.71 -14.81 5.20
C PRO A 178 4.23 -14.64 4.87
N GLN A 179 3.56 -13.59 5.36
CA GLN A 179 2.10 -13.48 5.26
C GLN A 179 1.62 -12.04 5.03
N GLN A 180 0.56 -11.88 4.24
CA GLN A 180 -0.23 -10.66 4.24
C GLN A 180 -0.98 -10.53 5.57
N LEU A 181 -1.07 -9.31 6.10
CA LEU A 181 -1.69 -9.05 7.41
C LEU A 181 -3.15 -9.49 7.42
N GLY A 182 -3.91 -9.19 6.35
CA GLY A 182 -5.31 -9.58 6.21
C GLY A 182 -5.54 -11.09 6.32
N ASP A 183 -4.68 -11.89 5.69
CA ASP A 183 -4.78 -13.35 5.71
C ASP A 183 -4.37 -13.92 7.07
N TRP A 184 -3.29 -13.40 7.65
CA TRP A 184 -2.82 -13.84 8.97
C TRP A 184 -3.87 -13.63 10.06
N LEU A 185 -4.61 -12.51 10.00
CA LEU A 185 -5.68 -12.17 10.96
C LEU A 185 -6.84 -13.19 10.99
N ALA A 186 -6.98 -14.05 9.97
CA ALA A 186 -7.99 -15.12 10.01
C ALA A 186 -7.77 -16.12 11.15
N GLY A 187 -6.50 -16.39 11.52
CA GLY A 187 -6.14 -17.27 12.63
C GLY A 187 -6.62 -16.71 13.98
N PRO A 188 -6.18 -15.50 14.38
CA PRO A 188 -6.64 -14.85 15.61
C PRO A 188 -8.16 -14.68 15.68
N VAL A 189 -8.84 -14.40 14.55
CA VAL A 189 -10.31 -14.33 14.51
C VAL A 189 -10.95 -15.69 14.85
N ALA A 190 -10.42 -16.79 14.30
CA ALA A 190 -10.93 -18.12 14.60
C ALA A 190 -10.65 -18.55 16.05
N ALA A 191 -9.51 -18.14 16.62
CA ALA A 191 -9.15 -18.41 18.01
C ALA A 191 -10.02 -17.61 19.00
N GLY A 192 -10.33 -16.35 18.68
CA GLY A 192 -11.07 -15.44 19.55
C GLY A 192 -10.28 -15.08 20.83
N GLY A 193 -11.00 -14.61 21.85
CA GLY A 193 -10.44 -14.35 23.18
C GLY A 193 -9.20 -13.44 23.19
N ASP A 194 -8.24 -13.77 24.05
CA ASP A 194 -7.02 -12.99 24.26
C ASP A 194 -6.11 -12.93 23.02
N GLU A 195 -6.14 -13.96 22.18
CA GLU A 195 -5.34 -14.02 20.95
C GLU A 195 -5.84 -12.98 19.93
N LEU A 196 -7.15 -12.90 19.73
CA LEU A 196 -7.76 -11.86 18.90
C LEU A 196 -7.44 -10.46 19.44
N VAL A 197 -7.56 -10.26 20.76
CA VAL A 197 -7.25 -8.97 21.39
C VAL A 197 -5.79 -8.58 21.17
N ALA A 198 -4.86 -9.52 21.34
CA ALA A 198 -3.44 -9.29 21.09
C ALA A 198 -3.14 -8.94 19.62
N ALA A 199 -3.74 -9.67 18.68
CA ALA A 199 -3.58 -9.41 17.25
C ALA A 199 -4.12 -8.04 16.84
N CYS A 200 -5.30 -7.63 17.33
CA CYS A 200 -5.88 -6.31 17.07
C CYS A 200 -5.02 -5.18 17.67
N ARG A 201 -4.44 -5.38 18.86
CA ARG A 201 -3.50 -4.42 19.45
C ARG A 201 -2.22 -4.30 18.63
N MET A 202 -1.66 -5.41 18.16
CA MET A 202 -0.47 -5.41 17.27
C MET A 202 -0.77 -4.68 15.96
N MET A 203 -1.93 -4.95 15.35
CA MET A 203 -2.38 -4.23 14.16
C MET A 203 -2.55 -2.73 14.42
N GLU A 204 -3.25 -2.32 15.48
CA GLU A 204 -3.42 -0.90 15.83
C GLU A 204 -2.07 -0.21 15.99
N GLN A 205 -1.17 -0.76 16.81
CA GLN A 205 0.14 -0.17 17.06
C GLN A 205 1.00 -0.10 15.80
N GLY A 206 1.03 -1.17 15.01
CA GLY A 206 1.79 -1.24 13.76
C GLY A 206 1.29 -0.23 12.73
N LEU A 207 -0.03 -0.13 12.54
CA LEU A 207 -0.64 0.83 11.63
C LEU A 207 -0.31 2.28 12.03
N LEU A 208 -0.53 2.63 13.30
CA LEU A 208 -0.35 4.00 13.79
C LEU A 208 1.13 4.40 13.81
N GLY A 209 1.99 3.54 14.37
CA GLY A 209 3.42 3.81 14.43
C GLY A 209 4.08 3.85 13.06
N GLY A 210 3.62 3.03 12.11
CA GLY A 210 4.14 3.03 10.75
C GLY A 210 3.84 4.31 9.98
N VAL A 211 2.59 4.79 9.98
CA VAL A 211 2.24 6.05 9.30
C VAL A 211 2.82 7.27 10.00
N GLU A 212 2.96 7.24 11.34
CA GLU A 212 3.67 8.28 12.08
C GLU A 212 5.15 8.33 11.67
N PHE A 213 5.81 7.16 11.59
CA PHE A 213 7.20 7.08 11.14
C PHE A 213 7.34 7.60 9.70
N LEU A 214 6.48 7.16 8.78
CA LEU A 214 6.50 7.62 7.39
C LEU A 214 6.36 9.15 7.29
N GLY A 215 5.34 9.71 7.95
CA GLY A 215 5.10 11.16 7.97
C GLY A 215 6.25 11.96 8.58
N ALA A 216 6.86 11.47 9.68
CA ALA A 216 8.03 12.10 10.28
C ALA A 216 9.28 12.10 9.38
N HIS A 217 9.28 11.32 8.31
CA HIS A 217 10.35 11.23 7.31
C HIS A 217 9.88 11.71 5.92
N ASP A 218 8.87 12.57 5.88
CA ASP A 218 8.36 13.22 4.68
C ASP A 218 7.84 12.26 3.61
N LEU A 219 7.41 11.04 3.98
CA LEU A 219 6.85 10.06 3.06
C LEU A 219 5.39 9.76 3.44
N HIS A 220 4.51 9.80 2.46
CA HIS A 220 3.12 9.38 2.58
C HIS A 220 2.91 8.15 1.70
N HIS A 221 2.19 7.16 2.21
CA HIS A 221 1.89 5.90 1.54
C HIS A 221 0.66 5.97 0.65
N PHE A 222 -0.38 6.70 1.06
CA PHE A 222 -1.70 6.84 0.40
C PHE A 222 -2.53 5.57 0.19
N ASP A 223 -1.95 4.37 0.32
CA ASP A 223 -2.62 3.10 0.03
C ASP A 223 -2.24 1.97 1.00
N ALA A 224 -2.18 2.28 2.29
CA ALA A 224 -1.83 1.32 3.34
C ALA A 224 -3.01 0.42 3.76
N HIS A 225 -3.66 -0.23 2.79
CA HIS A 225 -4.74 -1.19 3.05
C HIS A 225 -4.17 -2.57 3.43
N LEU A 226 -4.99 -3.47 4.01
CA LEU A 226 -4.50 -4.75 4.58
C LEU A 226 -3.77 -5.70 3.60
N ARG A 227 -3.97 -5.56 2.28
CA ARG A 227 -3.22 -6.33 1.27
C ARG A 227 -1.82 -5.76 0.96
N ASN A 228 -1.57 -4.51 1.33
CA ASN A 228 -0.28 -3.81 1.21
C ASN A 228 0.46 -3.78 2.56
N LEU A 229 0.02 -4.63 3.49
CA LEU A 229 0.62 -4.79 4.81
C LEU A 229 0.97 -6.26 5.00
N LEU A 230 2.18 -6.52 5.47
CA LEU A 230 2.69 -7.87 5.75
C LEU A 230 2.88 -8.04 7.26
N THR A 231 3.00 -9.29 7.70
CA THR A 231 3.28 -9.61 9.10
C THR A 231 4.06 -10.92 9.21
N ASP A 232 4.83 -11.03 10.28
CA ASP A 232 5.45 -12.27 10.78
C ASP A 232 4.76 -12.77 12.07
N GLY A 233 3.58 -12.21 12.37
CA GLY A 233 2.83 -12.44 13.60
C GLY A 233 3.31 -11.61 14.79
N ARG A 234 4.38 -10.82 14.66
CA ARG A 234 4.94 -10.00 15.74
C ARG A 234 4.86 -8.50 15.46
N GLN A 235 5.00 -8.10 14.19
CA GLN A 235 4.89 -6.71 13.78
C GLN A 235 4.26 -6.57 12.39
N VAL A 236 3.76 -5.36 12.09
CA VAL A 236 3.28 -4.98 10.76
C VAL A 236 4.43 -4.42 9.94
N TYR A 237 4.48 -4.79 8.66
CA TYR A 237 5.40 -4.23 7.68
C TYR A 237 4.61 -3.51 6.58
N PHE A 238 4.99 -2.27 6.28
CA PHE A 238 4.42 -1.52 5.16
C PHE A 238 5.16 -1.87 3.88
N CYS A 239 4.41 -2.24 2.85
CA CYS A 239 4.94 -2.57 1.53
C CYS A 239 4.05 -1.98 0.44
N ASP A 240 4.48 -2.15 -0.82
CA ASP A 240 3.84 -1.54 -1.99
C ASP A 240 3.79 -0.02 -1.92
N PHE A 241 4.83 0.60 -2.46
CA PHE A 241 4.95 2.06 -2.52
C PHE A 241 4.53 2.63 -3.88
N GLY A 242 3.67 1.91 -4.63
CA GLY A 242 3.21 2.34 -5.96
C GLY A 242 2.49 3.69 -5.96
N LEU A 243 1.92 4.06 -4.81
CA LEU A 243 1.25 5.34 -4.57
C LEU A 243 1.94 6.15 -3.46
N ALA A 244 3.20 5.87 -3.17
CA ALA A 244 3.92 6.70 -2.22
C ALA A 244 4.28 8.06 -2.84
N VAL A 245 4.21 9.11 -2.02
CA VAL A 245 4.59 10.47 -2.39
C VAL A 245 5.36 11.13 -1.26
N SER A 246 6.38 11.90 -1.60
CA SER A 246 7.21 12.62 -0.63
C SER A 246 7.32 14.09 -1.04
N SER A 247 7.36 14.98 -0.05
CA SER A 247 7.69 16.40 -0.28
C SER A 247 9.09 16.59 -0.89
N ARG A 248 9.94 15.57 -0.83
CA ARG A 248 11.30 15.51 -1.40
C ARG A 248 11.32 15.06 -2.87
N PHE A 249 10.19 14.65 -3.43
CA PHE A 249 10.08 14.30 -4.84
C PHE A 249 9.99 15.57 -5.71
N ALA A 250 10.21 15.42 -7.02
CA ALA A 250 10.04 16.48 -8.00
C ALA A 250 8.54 16.74 -8.27
N LEU A 251 7.86 17.33 -7.29
CA LEU A 251 6.42 17.60 -7.34
C LEU A 251 6.14 18.89 -8.13
N SER A 252 5.06 18.88 -8.91
CA SER A 252 4.48 20.12 -9.43
C SER A 252 3.85 20.95 -8.30
N PRO A 253 3.60 22.26 -8.49
CA PRO A 253 2.90 23.08 -7.49
C PRO A 253 1.53 22.51 -7.10
N ARG A 254 0.81 21.89 -8.04
CA ARG A 254 -0.47 21.24 -7.80
C ARG A 254 -0.33 20.03 -6.88
N GLU A 255 0.69 19.21 -7.08
CA GLU A 255 0.98 18.06 -6.21
C GLU A 255 1.47 18.49 -4.83
N SER A 256 2.31 19.52 -4.73
CA SER A 256 2.74 20.05 -3.43
C SER A 256 1.56 20.59 -2.62
N ALA A 257 0.65 21.34 -3.26
CA ALA A 257 -0.57 21.83 -2.62
C ALA A 257 -1.49 20.68 -2.21
N PHE A 258 -1.64 19.67 -3.06
CA PHE A 258 -2.37 18.45 -2.73
C PHE A 258 -1.76 17.79 -1.49
N LEU A 259 -0.46 17.48 -1.50
CA LEU A 259 0.19 16.81 -0.37
C LEU A 259 0.03 17.57 0.95
N ALA A 260 0.20 18.90 0.92
CA ALA A 260 0.02 19.75 2.10
C ALA A 260 -1.42 19.69 2.64
N HIS A 261 -2.42 19.72 1.76
CA HIS A 261 -3.84 19.58 2.14
C HIS A 261 -4.18 18.18 2.69
N HIS A 262 -3.38 17.16 2.34
CA HIS A 262 -3.56 15.76 2.70
C HIS A 262 -2.62 15.27 3.80
N ALA A 263 -2.01 16.17 4.57
CA ALA A 263 -1.03 15.81 5.60
C ALA A 263 -1.56 14.78 6.62
N THR A 264 -2.87 14.76 6.88
CA THR A 264 -3.54 13.85 7.82
C THR A 264 -4.12 12.59 7.16
N HIS A 265 -3.96 12.43 5.84
CA HIS A 265 -4.59 11.36 5.07
C HIS A 265 -4.24 9.97 5.58
N ASP A 266 -2.97 9.61 5.62
CA ASP A 266 -2.55 8.25 5.99
C ASP A 266 -2.95 7.88 7.42
N ALA A 267 -2.81 8.82 8.36
CA ALA A 267 -3.23 8.65 9.74
C ALA A 267 -4.73 8.36 9.87
N ALA A 268 -5.55 9.03 9.04
CA ALA A 268 -6.99 8.81 8.99
C ALA A 268 -7.36 7.53 8.25
N TYR A 269 -6.67 7.24 7.14
CA TYR A 269 -6.89 6.07 6.30
C TYR A 269 -6.65 4.77 7.06
N VAL A 270 -5.51 4.62 7.76
CA VAL A 270 -5.24 3.38 8.50
C VAL A 270 -6.20 3.15 9.66
N ARG A 271 -6.70 4.23 10.29
CA ARG A 271 -7.75 4.13 11.32
C ARG A 271 -9.09 3.73 10.72
N MET A 272 -9.44 4.25 9.54
CA MET A 272 -10.60 3.80 8.78
C MET A 272 -10.49 2.30 8.45
N ILE A 273 -9.35 1.84 7.94
CA ILE A 273 -9.10 0.42 7.63
C ILE A 273 -9.23 -0.45 8.89
N LEU A 274 -8.64 -0.04 10.02
CA LEU A 274 -8.74 -0.72 11.31
C LEU A 274 -10.20 -0.89 11.74
N VAL A 275 -10.96 0.20 11.80
CA VAL A 275 -12.35 0.17 12.27
C VAL A 275 -13.26 -0.59 11.30
N ASN A 276 -13.08 -0.41 10.00
CA ASN A 276 -13.82 -1.15 8.99
C ASN A 276 -13.62 -2.66 9.14
N TRP A 277 -12.37 -3.08 9.36
CA TRP A 277 -12.05 -4.48 9.59
C TRP A 277 -12.65 -5.00 10.90
N LEU A 278 -12.51 -4.27 12.02
CA LEU A 278 -13.06 -4.69 13.32
C LEU A 278 -14.59 -4.83 13.28
N VAL A 279 -15.30 -3.85 12.72
CA VAL A 279 -16.76 -3.86 12.64
C VAL A 279 -17.24 -4.99 11.73
N HIS A 280 -16.56 -5.25 10.63
CA HIS A 280 -16.94 -6.33 9.73
C HIS A 280 -16.59 -7.73 10.29
N ARG A 281 -15.33 -7.93 10.70
CA ARG A 281 -14.77 -9.26 10.97
C ARG A 281 -14.86 -9.69 12.44
N VAL A 282 -14.97 -8.75 13.36
CA VAL A 282 -15.02 -9.04 14.81
C VAL A 282 -16.43 -8.83 15.36
N VAL A 283 -17.06 -7.70 15.05
CA VAL A 283 -18.46 -7.45 15.46
C VAL A 283 -19.43 -8.26 14.60
N GLY A 284 -19.06 -8.58 13.35
CA GLY A 284 -19.87 -9.40 12.45
C GLY A 284 -20.91 -8.60 11.65
N VAL A 285 -20.72 -7.28 11.48
CA VAL A 285 -21.61 -6.48 10.62
C VAL A 285 -21.34 -6.84 9.16
N PRO A 286 -22.37 -7.23 8.38
CA PRO A 286 -22.17 -7.72 7.04
C PRO A 286 -21.68 -6.62 6.08
N VAL A 287 -20.90 -7.05 5.09
CA VAL A 287 -20.51 -6.25 3.93
C VAL A 287 -20.81 -7.11 2.71
N PRO A 288 -22.02 -7.02 2.15
CA PRO A 288 -22.41 -7.83 1.00
C PRO A 288 -21.67 -7.39 -0.27
N ASP A 289 -21.47 -8.32 -1.20
CA ASP A 289 -20.86 -8.04 -2.51
C ASP A 289 -21.69 -7.05 -3.34
N GLN A 290 -23.02 -7.06 -3.17
CA GLN A 290 -23.94 -6.11 -3.78
C GLN A 290 -24.45 -5.09 -2.77
N GLY A 291 -24.53 -3.83 -3.18
CA GLY A 291 -25.01 -2.72 -2.34
C GLY A 291 -23.95 -2.12 -1.41
N GLY A 292 -22.77 -2.75 -1.29
CA GLY A 292 -21.62 -2.20 -0.59
C GLY A 292 -21.78 -2.14 0.94
N PRO A 293 -20.83 -1.48 1.64
CA PRO A 293 -20.74 -1.51 3.10
C PRO A 293 -21.71 -0.57 3.83
N VAL A 294 -22.97 -0.45 3.39
CA VAL A 294 -23.95 0.49 3.95
C VAL A 294 -24.19 0.24 5.44
N GLU A 295 -24.46 -1.01 5.83
CA GLU A 295 -24.71 -1.38 7.23
C GLU A 295 -23.48 -1.15 8.11
N ARG A 296 -22.29 -1.55 7.63
CA ARG A 296 -21.02 -1.30 8.32
C ARG A 296 -20.80 0.20 8.56
N ASN A 297 -20.99 1.02 7.53
CA ASN A 297 -20.79 2.47 7.64
C ASN A 297 -21.81 3.10 8.58
N ALA A 298 -23.08 2.68 8.56
CA ALA A 298 -24.09 3.12 9.51
C ALA A 298 -23.72 2.75 10.97
N TYR A 299 -23.28 1.50 11.19
CA TYR A 299 -22.81 1.04 12.49
C TYR A 299 -21.63 1.87 13.02
N ILE A 300 -20.67 2.20 12.15
CA ILE A 300 -19.51 3.04 12.52
C ILE A 300 -19.96 4.46 12.89
N ARG A 301 -20.93 5.05 12.17
CA ARG A 301 -21.50 6.36 12.53
C ARG A 301 -22.20 6.33 13.89
N GLU A 302 -22.91 5.26 14.22
CA GLU A 302 -23.49 5.09 15.56
C GLU A 302 -22.41 5.00 16.64
N CYS A 303 -21.31 4.28 16.37
CA CYS A 303 -20.17 4.20 17.29
C CYS A 303 -19.50 5.56 17.49
N ALA A 304 -19.33 6.32 16.41
CA ALA A 304 -18.86 7.71 16.47
C ALA A 304 -19.79 8.63 17.27
N GLY A 305 -21.09 8.29 17.33
CA GLY A 305 -22.11 8.95 18.15
C GLY A 305 -22.21 8.47 19.60
N GLY A 306 -21.34 7.56 20.04
CA GLY A 306 -21.28 7.06 21.42
C GLY A 306 -21.87 5.67 21.64
N ARG A 307 -22.34 4.98 20.58
CA ARG A 307 -22.70 3.56 20.71
C ARG A 307 -21.45 2.75 21.05
N ARG A 308 -21.52 1.94 22.10
CA ARG A 308 -20.48 0.96 22.40
C ARG A 308 -20.80 -0.39 21.71
N PRO A 309 -19.87 -0.99 20.96
CA PRO A 309 -20.05 -2.33 20.40
C PRO A 309 -20.32 -3.38 21.49
N GLY A 310 -21.30 -4.23 21.27
CA GLY A 310 -21.63 -5.37 22.14
C GLY A 310 -21.11 -6.70 21.56
N GLY A 311 -21.03 -7.74 22.40
CA GLY A 311 -20.63 -9.08 21.97
C GLY A 311 -19.14 -9.26 21.66
N VAL A 312 -18.31 -8.26 21.99
CA VAL A 312 -16.85 -8.28 21.80
C VAL A 312 -16.13 -7.96 23.11
N ALA A 313 -14.83 -8.27 23.19
CA ALA A 313 -14.01 -7.92 24.35
C ALA A 313 -14.03 -6.39 24.59
N PRO A 314 -14.07 -5.93 25.86
CA PRO A 314 -14.14 -4.49 26.19
C PRO A 314 -13.08 -3.65 25.49
N GLU A 315 -11.86 -4.16 25.34
CA GLU A 315 -10.75 -3.43 24.74
C GLU A 315 -10.90 -3.26 23.23
N LEU A 316 -11.56 -4.20 22.55
CA LEU A 316 -11.90 -4.06 21.13
C LEU A 316 -13.05 -3.08 20.95
N ALA A 317 -14.03 -3.08 21.86
CA ALA A 317 -15.08 -2.06 21.86
C ALA A 317 -14.49 -0.65 22.08
N ASP A 318 -13.55 -0.50 23.01
CA ASP A 318 -12.84 0.77 23.25
C ASP A 318 -12.02 1.21 22.04
N MET A 319 -11.33 0.27 21.38
CA MET A 319 -10.57 0.55 20.16
C MET A 319 -11.47 1.04 19.03
N ILE A 320 -12.63 0.40 18.81
CA ILE A 320 -13.61 0.84 17.82
C ILE A 320 -14.12 2.24 18.16
N VAL A 321 -14.57 2.49 19.39
CA VAL A 321 -15.12 3.79 19.79
C VAL A 321 -14.09 4.91 19.63
N ARG A 322 -12.83 4.66 20.00
CA ARG A 322 -11.71 5.62 19.87
C ARG A 322 -11.51 6.09 18.43
N HIS A 323 -11.55 5.16 17.47
CA HIS A 323 -11.23 5.47 16.06
C HIS A 323 -12.47 5.68 15.18
N ALA A 324 -13.67 5.38 15.67
CA ALA A 324 -14.91 5.50 14.90
C ALA A 324 -15.17 6.91 14.33
N PRO A 325 -14.90 8.03 15.06
CA PRO A 325 -15.13 9.37 14.50
C PRO A 325 -14.35 9.64 13.21
N VAL A 326 -13.06 9.28 13.16
CA VAL A 326 -12.25 9.48 11.96
C VAL A 326 -12.61 8.48 10.86
N ALA A 327 -12.92 7.23 11.23
CA ALA A 327 -13.36 6.22 10.28
C ALA A 327 -14.67 6.61 9.60
N ALA A 328 -15.63 7.21 10.32
CA ALA A 328 -16.89 7.69 9.76
C ALA A 328 -16.66 8.77 8.68
N VAL A 329 -15.84 9.79 8.99
CA VAL A 329 -15.50 10.87 8.04
C VAL A 329 -14.80 10.33 6.80
N MET A 330 -13.81 9.45 6.98
CA MET A 330 -13.06 8.88 5.87
C MET A 330 -13.92 7.92 5.03
N ASN A 331 -14.80 7.14 5.65
CA ASN A 331 -15.74 6.29 4.91
C ASN A 331 -16.69 7.11 4.03
N ASP A 332 -17.20 8.25 4.54
CA ASP A 332 -18.08 9.13 3.76
C ASP A 332 -17.32 9.74 2.57
N PHE A 333 -16.06 10.12 2.77
CA PHE A 333 -15.19 10.61 1.70
C PHE A 333 -14.91 9.54 0.63
N TYR A 334 -14.43 8.36 1.04
CA TYR A 334 -14.13 7.27 0.11
C TYR A 334 -15.37 6.73 -0.58
N TRP A 335 -16.53 6.69 0.08
CA TRP A 335 -17.80 6.31 -0.55
C TRP A 335 -18.09 7.18 -1.78
N ARG A 336 -17.95 8.51 -1.63
CA ARG A 336 -18.15 9.44 -2.75
C ARG A 336 -17.14 9.23 -3.88
N LEU A 337 -15.88 8.91 -3.55
CA LEU A 337 -14.87 8.58 -4.55
C LEU A 337 -15.22 7.30 -5.32
N PHE A 338 -15.71 6.26 -4.63
CA PHE A 338 -16.18 5.01 -5.27
C PHE A 338 -17.42 5.23 -6.15
N ASP A 339 -18.25 6.22 -5.84
CA ASP A 339 -19.37 6.68 -6.68
C ASP A 339 -18.92 7.57 -7.87
N GLY A 340 -17.60 7.74 -8.08
CA GLY A 340 -17.03 8.49 -9.20
C GLY A 340 -16.92 10.00 -8.98
N ALA A 341 -17.19 10.52 -7.78
CA ALA A 341 -17.09 11.94 -7.47
C ALA A 341 -15.62 12.34 -7.23
N THR A 342 -14.82 12.42 -8.29
CA THR A 342 -13.37 12.74 -8.22
C THR A 342 -13.05 14.17 -7.79
N ASP A 343 -14.04 15.06 -7.82
CA ASP A 343 -13.94 16.46 -7.38
C ASP A 343 -14.30 16.66 -5.90
N VAL A 344 -14.69 15.59 -5.19
CA VAL A 344 -14.97 15.67 -3.75
C VAL A 344 -13.73 16.16 -2.99
N PRO A 345 -13.82 17.29 -2.26
CA PRO A 345 -12.68 17.79 -1.52
C PRO A 345 -12.36 16.86 -0.35
N TYR A 346 -11.07 16.64 -0.11
CA TYR A 346 -10.62 15.93 1.08
C TYR A 346 -11.03 16.69 2.35
N PRO A 347 -11.72 16.03 3.31
CA PRO A 347 -12.27 16.67 4.50
C PRO A 347 -11.19 16.93 5.58
N ALA A 348 -10.15 17.70 5.23
CA ALA A 348 -8.97 17.90 6.07
C ALA A 348 -9.31 18.45 7.47
N ALA A 349 -10.25 19.39 7.55
CA ALA A 349 -10.68 20.00 8.80
C ALA A 349 -11.51 19.04 9.67
N GLU A 350 -12.43 18.26 9.07
CA GLU A 350 -13.15 17.22 9.82
C GLU A 350 -12.20 16.14 10.33
N VAL A 351 -11.28 15.67 9.48
CA VAL A 351 -10.30 14.65 9.83
C VAL A 351 -9.41 15.13 10.97
N ALA A 352 -8.84 16.34 10.88
CA ALA A 352 -8.00 16.89 11.93
C ALA A 352 -8.73 16.96 13.28
N ARG A 353 -9.99 17.43 13.29
CA ARG A 353 -10.83 17.44 14.51
C ARG A 353 -11.11 16.03 15.04
N ALA A 354 -11.35 15.07 14.15
CA ALA A 354 -11.65 13.70 14.54
C ALA A 354 -10.42 12.96 15.09
N LEU A 355 -9.21 13.28 14.61
CA LEU A 355 -7.95 12.69 15.10
C LEU A 355 -7.57 13.17 16.52
N THR A 356 -8.13 14.29 16.98
CA THR A 356 -7.86 14.86 18.32
C THR A 356 -8.88 14.46 19.39
N ARG A 357 -9.89 13.65 19.04
CA ARG A 357 -10.93 13.17 19.97
C ARG A 357 -10.51 11.86 20.63
#